data_AF-A0A2B0M1G2-F1
#
_entry.id   AF-A0A2B0M1G2-F1
#
_cell.length_a   1.000
_cell.length_b   1.000
_cell.length_c   1.000
_cell.angle_alpha   90.00
_cell.angle_beta   90.00
_cell.angle_gamma   90.00
#
_symmetry.space_group_name_H-M   'P 1'
#
loop_
_entity.id
_entity.type
_entity.pdbx_description
1 polymer ?
#
loop_
_entity_poly.entity_id
_entity_poly.type
_entity_poly.pdbx_seq_one_letter_code
_entity_poly.pdbx_strand_id
1 'polypeptide(L)'
;MFTLSQENLVSLGASITTVEIKRQPDLWAETFALYMENSEGIEEFLQKIVTKHNRVRVIFTGAGTSAYVGDTVNPYLIEKVSEQQWEMQSIPTTTLVSNPYQFFKKDFPTVLVSFARSGNSPESVAAVQLAEQIITDLYQITITCAKDGKLAKRAVGNENNLLLLMPEKSNDQGFAMTGSYTCMALMALLVFDSISIEEKSKIVKKIHQMGESVIQREDVIQEIVDLDFDRIIYLGSGSLEGLAKESQLKILELTAGKIVTVFDSPLGFRHGPKSFVNEKSLVFVFVSNHPYTRQYDLDMLKEMQQDNIASYICAIEVDGETNYAGNRFVFGSVAQSIPDAYLALPFVMIGQIVSLLASVKVGNTPDTPSPTGTVNRVVKGVTIYEYE
;
A
#
# COMPACT_ATOMS: atom_id res chain seq x y z
N MET A 1 -13.99 -15.66 8.06
CA MET A 1 -14.57 -15.22 6.77
C MET A 1 -14.22 -16.16 5.63
N PHE A 2 -12.97 -16.55 5.45
CA PHE A 2 -12.51 -17.31 4.27
C PHE A 2 -13.03 -18.75 4.18
N THR A 3 -13.58 -19.29 5.27
CA THR A 3 -14.23 -20.60 5.37
C THR A 3 -15.75 -20.54 5.33
N LEU A 4 -16.35 -19.34 5.34
CA LEU A 4 -17.80 -19.18 5.29
C LEU A 4 -18.34 -19.52 3.89
N SER A 5 -19.59 -19.99 3.84
CA SER A 5 -20.30 -20.16 2.57
C SER A 5 -20.52 -18.81 1.89
N GLN A 6 -20.70 -18.82 0.56
CA GLN A 6 -21.02 -17.63 -0.20
C GLN A 6 -22.29 -16.93 0.32
N GLU A 7 -23.31 -17.71 0.70
CA GLU A 7 -24.56 -17.19 1.26
C GLU A 7 -24.33 -16.41 2.56
N ASN A 8 -23.51 -16.94 3.47
CA ASN A 8 -23.18 -16.26 4.73
C ASN A 8 -22.39 -14.97 4.45
N LEU A 9 -21.45 -14.99 3.52
CA LEU A 9 -20.70 -13.78 3.15
C LEU A 9 -21.59 -12.70 2.52
N VAL A 10 -22.57 -13.10 1.71
CA VAL A 10 -23.56 -12.17 1.15
C VAL A 10 -24.43 -11.57 2.25
N SER A 11 -24.88 -12.36 3.23
CA SER A 11 -25.67 -11.84 4.37
C SER A 11 -24.90 -10.83 5.24
N LEU A 12 -23.58 -10.95 5.28
CA LEU A 12 -22.70 -10.03 6.00
C LEU A 12 -22.27 -8.82 5.14
N GLY A 13 -22.69 -8.77 3.86
CA GLY A 13 -22.24 -7.75 2.91
C GLY A 13 -20.72 -7.74 2.72
N ALA A 14 -20.09 -8.93 2.75
CA ALA A 14 -18.64 -9.10 2.77
C ALA A 14 -18.13 -10.02 1.65
N SER A 15 -19.00 -10.43 0.73
CA SER A 15 -18.73 -11.41 -0.32
C SER A 15 -17.67 -10.95 -1.33
N ILE A 16 -17.54 -9.66 -1.57
CA ILE A 16 -16.61 -9.11 -2.56
C ILE A 16 -15.24 -8.91 -1.92
N THR A 17 -15.19 -8.12 -0.85
CA THR A 17 -13.96 -7.74 -0.16
C THR A 17 -13.21 -8.96 0.38
N THR A 18 -13.93 -9.96 0.90
CA THR A 18 -13.33 -11.22 1.37
C THR A 18 -12.58 -11.95 0.24
N VAL A 19 -13.20 -12.07 -0.94
CA VAL A 19 -12.60 -12.79 -2.07
C VAL A 19 -11.45 -11.98 -2.68
N GLU A 20 -11.52 -10.65 -2.65
CA GLU A 20 -10.45 -9.76 -3.11
C GLU A 20 -9.22 -9.82 -2.19
N ILE A 21 -9.41 -9.90 -0.87
CA ILE A 21 -8.29 -10.11 0.06
C ILE A 21 -7.66 -11.48 -0.16
N LYS A 22 -8.49 -12.54 -0.23
CA LYS A 22 -8.04 -13.94 -0.32
C LYS A 22 -7.24 -14.24 -1.59
N ARG A 23 -7.49 -13.55 -2.70
CA ARG A 23 -6.81 -13.82 -3.99
C ARG A 23 -5.45 -13.15 -4.14
N GLN A 24 -5.03 -12.29 -3.22
CA GLN A 24 -3.82 -11.47 -3.38
C GLN A 24 -2.55 -12.27 -3.70
N PRO A 25 -2.27 -13.43 -3.06
CA PRO A 25 -1.10 -14.23 -3.40
C PRO A 25 -1.05 -14.62 -4.89
N ASP A 26 -2.18 -15.05 -5.46
CA ASP A 26 -2.29 -15.36 -6.88
C ASP A 26 -2.08 -14.11 -7.75
N LEU A 27 -2.68 -12.98 -7.37
CA LEU A 27 -2.51 -11.72 -8.09
C LEU A 27 -1.06 -11.23 -8.11
N TRP A 28 -0.26 -11.53 -7.08
CA TRP A 28 1.16 -11.19 -7.07
C TRP A 28 1.96 -12.04 -8.06
N ALA A 29 1.62 -13.32 -8.19
CA ALA A 29 2.21 -14.18 -9.22
C ALA A 29 1.83 -13.70 -10.63
N GLU A 30 0.56 -13.33 -10.85
CA GLU A 30 0.10 -12.73 -12.12
C GLU A 30 0.79 -11.39 -12.40
N THR A 31 0.98 -10.54 -11.39
CA THR A 31 1.68 -9.25 -11.51
C THR A 31 3.14 -9.45 -11.91
N PHE A 32 3.82 -10.44 -11.34
CA PHE A 32 5.19 -10.77 -11.74
C PHE A 32 5.26 -11.30 -13.18
N ALA A 33 4.28 -12.11 -13.60
CA ALA A 33 4.20 -12.55 -15.01
C ALA A 33 4.02 -11.36 -15.96
N LEU A 34 3.14 -10.42 -15.64
CA LEU A 34 2.94 -9.19 -16.43
C LEU A 34 4.20 -8.32 -16.46
N TYR A 35 4.95 -8.23 -15.35
CA TYR A 35 6.24 -7.55 -15.33
C TYR A 35 7.23 -8.19 -16.30
N MET A 36 7.34 -9.52 -16.29
CA MET A 36 8.22 -10.27 -17.20
C MET A 36 7.83 -10.09 -18.67
N GLU A 37 6.53 -10.07 -18.97
CA GLU A 37 6.02 -9.82 -20.33
C GLU A 37 6.38 -8.41 -20.84
N ASN A 38 6.55 -7.44 -19.93
CA ASN A 38 6.82 -6.04 -20.26
C ASN A 38 8.28 -5.62 -19.97
N SER A 39 9.16 -6.54 -19.54
CA SER A 39 10.47 -6.17 -18.99
C SER A 39 11.36 -5.46 -19.99
N GLU A 40 11.37 -5.92 -21.24
CA GLU A 40 12.13 -5.27 -22.33
C GLU A 40 11.61 -3.85 -22.59
N GLY A 41 10.28 -3.67 -22.69
CA GLY A 41 9.69 -2.35 -22.90
C GLY A 41 9.90 -1.39 -21.72
N ILE A 42 9.90 -1.90 -20.48
CA ILE A 42 10.25 -1.13 -19.29
C ILE A 42 11.72 -0.67 -19.36
N GLU A 43 12.65 -1.59 -19.68
CA GLU A 43 14.07 -1.29 -19.79
C GLU A 43 14.34 -0.25 -20.88
N GLU A 44 13.77 -0.44 -22.08
CA GLU A 44 13.89 0.51 -23.19
C GLU A 44 13.35 1.90 -22.82
N PHE A 45 12.19 1.96 -22.15
CA PHE A 45 11.58 3.21 -21.72
C PHE A 45 12.47 3.97 -20.73
N LEU A 46 12.99 3.28 -19.70
CA LEU A 46 13.88 3.87 -18.71
C LEU A 46 15.23 4.25 -19.34
N GLN A 47 15.77 3.42 -20.23
CA GLN A 47 17.04 3.66 -20.92
C GLN A 47 16.97 4.91 -21.81
N LYS A 48 15.87 5.09 -22.55
CA LYS A 48 15.61 6.30 -23.35
C LYS A 48 15.68 7.57 -22.50
N ILE A 49 15.12 7.52 -21.29
CA ILE A 49 15.07 8.65 -20.36
C ILE A 49 16.49 9.00 -19.87
N VAL A 50 17.24 8.02 -19.36
CA VAL A 50 18.58 8.26 -18.81
C VAL A 50 19.64 8.57 -19.86
N THR A 51 19.42 8.14 -21.11
CA THR A 51 20.31 8.51 -22.22
C THR A 51 20.15 9.99 -22.59
N LYS A 52 18.93 10.53 -22.45
CA LYS A 52 18.64 11.93 -22.76
C LYS A 52 18.95 12.87 -21.60
N HIS A 53 18.80 12.41 -20.35
CA HIS A 53 18.85 13.25 -19.16
C HIS A 53 19.83 12.71 -18.12
N ASN A 54 20.74 13.56 -17.66
CA ASN A 54 21.72 13.19 -16.63
C ASN A 54 21.07 12.99 -15.24
N ARG A 55 19.99 13.73 -14.97
CA ARG A 55 19.24 13.66 -13.71
C ARG A 55 17.75 13.82 -14.00
N VAL A 56 16.95 12.96 -13.39
CA VAL A 56 15.52 12.84 -13.63
C VAL A 56 14.82 12.68 -12.29
N ARG A 57 13.71 13.38 -12.14
CA ARG A 57 12.84 13.23 -10.97
C ARG A 57 11.79 12.16 -11.23
N VAL A 58 11.56 11.28 -10.28
CA VAL A 58 10.45 10.31 -10.29
C VAL A 58 9.46 10.72 -9.22
N ILE A 59 8.20 10.94 -9.61
CA ILE A 59 7.11 11.24 -8.67
C ILE A 59 6.14 10.07 -8.68
N PHE A 60 6.12 9.32 -7.58
CA PHE A 60 5.07 8.36 -7.27
C PHE A 60 3.82 9.12 -6.81
N THR A 61 2.70 8.93 -7.50
CA THR A 61 1.49 9.71 -7.22
C THR A 61 0.21 8.88 -7.29
N GLY A 62 -0.73 9.19 -6.40
CA GLY A 62 -2.07 8.63 -6.36
C GLY A 62 -2.93 9.37 -5.32
N ALA A 63 -4.20 8.98 -5.16
CA ALA A 63 -5.09 9.51 -4.13
C ALA A 63 -5.52 8.42 -3.12
N GLY A 64 -5.65 8.78 -1.85
CA GLY A 64 -6.00 7.83 -0.78
C GLY A 64 -5.00 6.67 -0.72
N THR A 65 -5.49 5.43 -0.67
CA THR A 65 -4.66 4.22 -0.73
C THR A 65 -3.70 4.19 -1.93
N SER A 66 -4.07 4.73 -3.09
CA SER A 66 -3.13 4.81 -4.23
C SER A 66 -1.93 5.74 -3.95
N ALA A 67 -2.08 6.76 -3.10
CA ALA A 67 -0.94 7.57 -2.66
C ALA A 67 0.01 6.75 -1.77
N TYR A 68 -0.56 5.88 -0.92
CA TYR A 68 0.20 5.08 0.04
C TYR A 68 1.02 3.98 -0.64
N VAL A 69 0.73 3.64 -1.90
CA VAL A 69 1.65 2.85 -2.73
C VAL A 69 3.02 3.53 -2.78
N GLY A 70 3.06 4.81 -3.15
CA GLY A 70 4.28 5.61 -3.16
C GLY A 70 4.95 5.69 -1.80
N ASP A 71 4.17 5.98 -0.75
CA ASP A 71 4.68 6.08 0.63
C ASP A 71 5.32 4.76 1.10
N THR A 72 4.83 3.61 0.62
CA THR A 72 5.34 2.29 0.97
C THR A 72 6.61 1.94 0.19
N VAL A 73 6.66 2.19 -1.11
CA VAL A 73 7.78 1.72 -1.97
C VAL A 73 8.95 2.70 -2.01
N ASN A 74 8.69 4.00 -1.87
CA ASN A 74 9.69 5.05 -2.07
C ASN A 74 10.89 4.96 -1.11
N PRO A 75 10.72 4.73 0.22
CA PRO A 75 11.86 4.64 1.13
C PRO A 75 12.87 3.57 0.73
N TYR A 76 12.39 2.40 0.29
CA TYR A 76 13.25 1.32 -0.18
C TYR A 76 13.88 1.62 -1.55
N LEU A 77 13.09 2.14 -2.50
CA LEU A 77 13.57 2.34 -3.87
C LEU A 77 14.64 3.43 -3.99
N ILE A 78 14.61 4.46 -3.13
CA ILE A 78 15.68 5.48 -3.07
C ILE A 78 17.05 4.83 -2.82
N GLU A 79 17.12 3.78 -2.00
CA GLU A 79 18.38 3.06 -1.74
C GLU A 79 18.83 2.16 -2.90
N LYS A 80 17.93 1.88 -3.86
CA LYS A 80 18.18 0.95 -4.98
C LYS A 80 18.55 1.63 -6.27
N VAL A 81 18.44 2.95 -6.34
CA VAL A 81 18.81 3.75 -7.51
C VAL A 81 19.93 4.73 -7.17
N SER A 82 20.67 5.17 -8.19
CA SER A 82 21.63 6.27 -8.01
C SER A 82 20.87 7.58 -7.82
N GLU A 83 20.92 8.17 -6.62
CA GLU A 83 20.31 9.48 -6.33
C GLU A 83 20.85 10.62 -7.22
N GLN A 84 22.04 10.45 -7.79
CA GLN A 84 22.60 11.41 -8.76
C GLN A 84 21.80 11.43 -10.07
N GLN A 85 21.24 10.28 -10.44
CA GLN A 85 20.47 10.09 -11.67
C GLN A 85 18.96 10.17 -11.42
N TRP A 86 18.47 9.58 -10.32
CA TRP A 86 17.06 9.44 -10.01
C TRP A 86 16.71 10.11 -8.68
N GLU A 87 15.96 11.20 -8.74
CA GLU A 87 15.39 11.86 -7.56
C GLU A 87 13.96 11.35 -7.33
N MET A 88 13.78 10.39 -6.43
CA MET A 88 12.46 9.77 -6.17
C MET A 88 11.70 10.47 -5.04
N GLN A 89 10.40 10.70 -5.27
CA GLN A 89 9.49 11.34 -4.33
C GLN A 89 8.12 10.65 -4.35
N SER A 90 7.48 10.55 -3.19
CA SER A 90 6.04 10.22 -3.08
C SER A 90 5.24 11.49 -2.83
N ILE A 91 4.41 11.88 -3.80
CA ILE A 91 3.58 13.09 -3.69
C ILE A 91 2.16 12.76 -4.14
N PRO A 92 1.16 12.82 -3.25
CA PRO A 92 -0.24 12.50 -3.59
C PRO A 92 -0.78 13.41 -4.72
N THR A 93 -1.66 12.88 -5.57
CA THR A 93 -2.32 13.67 -6.62
C THR A 93 -3.12 14.81 -6.01
N THR A 94 -3.70 14.60 -4.83
CA THR A 94 -4.43 15.64 -4.08
C THR A 94 -3.56 16.85 -3.76
N THR A 95 -2.25 16.64 -3.54
CA THR A 95 -1.27 17.69 -3.29
C THR A 95 -0.76 18.31 -4.60
N LEU A 96 -0.50 17.48 -5.61
CA LEU A 96 -0.07 17.97 -6.93
C LEU A 96 -1.14 18.85 -7.59
N VAL A 97 -2.41 18.52 -7.41
CA VAL A 97 -3.55 19.29 -7.96
C VAL A 97 -3.78 20.57 -7.17
N SER A 98 -3.67 20.56 -5.84
CA SER A 98 -3.92 21.75 -5.03
C SER A 98 -2.79 22.79 -5.10
N ASN A 99 -1.53 22.33 -5.24
CA ASN A 99 -0.36 23.20 -5.19
C ASN A 99 0.69 22.85 -6.28
N PRO A 100 0.30 22.77 -7.56
CA PRO A 100 1.17 22.27 -8.63
C PRO A 100 2.49 23.05 -8.74
N TYR A 101 2.46 24.37 -8.55
CA TYR A 101 3.63 25.26 -8.60
C TYR A 101 4.71 24.95 -7.54
N GLN A 102 4.34 24.31 -6.43
CA GLN A 102 5.31 23.93 -5.40
C GLN A 102 6.08 22.67 -5.79
N PHE A 103 5.43 21.72 -6.45
CA PHE A 103 5.95 20.38 -6.68
C PHE A 103 6.41 20.17 -8.12
N PHE A 104 5.67 20.65 -9.12
CA PHE A 104 6.12 20.59 -10.50
C PHE A 104 7.17 21.66 -10.79
N LYS A 105 8.16 21.28 -11.59
CA LYS A 105 9.32 22.10 -11.92
C LYS A 105 9.51 22.02 -13.43
N LYS A 106 9.31 23.15 -14.10
CA LYS A 106 9.24 23.24 -15.56
C LYS A 106 10.45 22.61 -16.26
N ASP A 107 11.64 22.95 -15.78
CA ASP A 107 12.91 22.59 -16.41
C ASP A 107 13.61 21.40 -15.73
N PHE A 108 12.86 20.60 -14.94
CA PHE A 108 13.37 19.35 -14.36
C PHE A 108 12.66 18.16 -15.03
N PRO A 109 13.36 17.38 -15.87
CA PRO A 109 12.83 16.16 -16.48
C PRO A 109 12.18 15.27 -15.41
N THR A 110 10.94 14.86 -15.66
CA THR A 110 10.13 14.16 -14.64
C THR A 110 9.48 12.92 -15.22
N VAL A 111 9.58 11.80 -14.50
CA VAL A 111 8.75 10.61 -14.67
C VAL A 111 7.62 10.67 -13.65
N LEU A 112 6.39 10.86 -14.11
CA LEU A 112 5.20 10.80 -13.26
C LEU A 112 4.65 9.38 -13.24
N VAL A 113 4.83 8.69 -12.11
CA VAL A 113 4.34 7.32 -11.91
C VAL A 113 2.96 7.40 -11.25
N SER A 114 1.91 7.24 -12.05
CA SER A 114 0.52 7.42 -11.62
C SER A 114 -0.11 6.09 -11.23
N PHE A 115 -0.56 6.00 -9.97
CA PHE A 115 -1.29 4.87 -9.40
C PHE A 115 -2.78 5.14 -9.33
N ALA A 116 -3.60 4.23 -9.87
CA ALA A 116 -5.04 4.31 -9.69
C ALA A 116 -5.72 2.93 -9.85
N ARG A 117 -6.62 2.58 -8.92
CA ARG A 117 -7.49 1.40 -9.09
C ARG A 117 -8.46 1.57 -10.26
N SER A 118 -9.29 2.61 -10.24
CA SER A 118 -10.34 2.84 -11.24
C SER A 118 -9.87 3.65 -12.46
N GLY A 119 -8.74 4.35 -12.34
CA GLY A 119 -8.25 5.29 -13.36
C GLY A 119 -9.15 6.50 -13.62
N ASN A 120 -10.15 6.74 -12.77
CA ASN A 120 -11.24 7.70 -13.02
C ASN A 120 -11.35 8.84 -11.99
N SER A 121 -10.51 8.87 -10.95
CA SER A 121 -10.46 10.01 -10.02
C SER A 121 -10.15 11.29 -10.80
N PRO A 122 -10.95 12.36 -10.62
CA PRO A 122 -10.66 13.67 -11.23
C PRO A 122 -9.25 14.16 -10.94
N GLU A 123 -8.77 13.97 -9.70
CA GLU A 123 -7.44 14.37 -9.27
C GLU A 123 -6.34 13.60 -10.01
N SER A 124 -6.53 12.31 -10.26
CA SER A 124 -5.57 11.52 -11.04
C SER A 124 -5.41 12.06 -12.47
N VAL A 125 -6.51 12.39 -13.13
CA VAL A 125 -6.48 12.96 -14.49
C VAL A 125 -5.90 14.38 -14.47
N ALA A 126 -6.31 15.20 -13.49
CA ALA A 126 -5.85 16.57 -13.35
C ALA A 126 -4.34 16.66 -13.05
N ALA A 127 -3.80 15.78 -12.20
CA ALA A 127 -2.36 15.74 -11.92
C ALA A 127 -1.54 15.48 -13.20
N VAL A 128 -1.99 14.58 -14.06
CA VAL A 128 -1.38 14.33 -15.37
C VAL A 128 -1.48 15.57 -16.28
N GLN A 129 -2.66 16.19 -16.37
CA GLN A 129 -2.86 17.40 -17.18
C GLN A 129 -1.98 18.56 -16.72
N LEU A 130 -1.86 18.79 -15.41
CA LEU A 130 -0.99 19.81 -14.83
C LEU A 130 0.48 19.51 -15.11
N ALA A 131 0.89 18.25 -15.01
CA ALA A 131 2.25 17.85 -15.37
C ALA A 131 2.54 18.14 -16.86
N GLU A 132 1.62 17.79 -17.76
CA GLU A 132 1.73 18.06 -19.21
C GLU A 132 1.78 19.57 -19.52
N GLN A 133 1.05 20.38 -18.76
CA GLN A 133 1.03 21.83 -18.90
C GLN A 133 2.33 22.48 -18.40
N ILE A 134 2.90 21.98 -17.31
CA ILE A 134 3.97 22.68 -16.57
C ILE A 134 5.37 22.17 -16.92
N ILE A 135 5.54 20.86 -17.14
CA ILE A 135 6.85 20.22 -17.27
C ILE A 135 7.23 20.07 -18.74
N THR A 136 8.40 20.60 -19.12
CA THR A 136 8.87 20.56 -20.52
C THR A 136 9.21 19.13 -20.97
N ASP A 137 9.96 18.39 -20.16
CA ASP A 137 10.34 16.99 -20.43
C ASP A 137 9.60 16.05 -19.48
N LEU A 138 8.36 15.73 -19.84
CA LEU A 138 7.51 14.81 -19.08
C LEU A 138 7.51 13.41 -19.69
N TYR A 139 7.73 12.43 -18.81
CA TYR A 139 7.49 11.02 -19.03
C TYR A 139 6.48 10.53 -18.00
N GLN A 140 5.76 9.46 -18.33
CA GLN A 140 4.71 8.92 -17.49
C GLN A 140 4.84 7.40 -17.43
N ILE A 141 4.57 6.82 -16.26
CA ILE A 141 4.32 5.40 -16.11
C ILE A 141 2.96 5.27 -15.44
N THR A 142 1.98 4.74 -16.17
CA THR A 142 0.61 4.58 -15.69
C THR A 142 0.44 3.16 -15.16
N ILE A 143 0.44 3.00 -13.84
CA ILE A 143 0.22 1.71 -13.17
C ILE A 143 -1.23 1.68 -12.67
N THR A 144 -2.10 0.91 -13.34
CA THR A 144 -3.54 0.95 -13.06
C THR A 144 -4.23 -0.40 -13.23
N CYS A 145 -5.32 -0.62 -12.49
CA CYS A 145 -6.10 -1.86 -12.55
C CYS A 145 -7.24 -1.82 -13.58
N ALA A 146 -7.60 -0.63 -14.08
CA ALA A 146 -8.78 -0.46 -14.94
C ALA A 146 -8.38 -0.07 -16.37
N LYS A 147 -8.35 -1.06 -17.28
CA LYS A 147 -8.07 -0.88 -18.71
C LYS A 147 -8.96 0.18 -19.40
N ASP A 148 -10.20 0.30 -18.94
CA ASP A 148 -11.18 1.26 -19.48
C ASP A 148 -11.17 2.62 -18.77
N GLY A 149 -10.34 2.78 -17.74
CA GLY A 149 -10.20 4.01 -16.97
C GLY A 149 -9.60 5.15 -17.79
N LYS A 150 -9.91 6.40 -17.42
CA LYS A 150 -9.41 7.58 -18.12
C LYS A 150 -7.88 7.62 -18.21
N LEU A 151 -7.18 7.27 -17.14
CA LEU A 151 -5.71 7.19 -17.15
C LEU A 151 -5.17 6.17 -18.16
N ALA A 152 -5.70 4.94 -18.16
CA ALA A 152 -5.28 3.91 -19.12
C ALA A 152 -5.48 4.36 -20.57
N LYS A 153 -6.66 4.93 -20.87
CA LYS A 153 -6.98 5.44 -22.21
C LYS A 153 -6.07 6.57 -22.67
N ARG A 154 -5.56 7.41 -21.76
CA ARG A 154 -4.61 8.48 -22.07
C ARG A 154 -3.21 7.98 -22.39
N ALA A 155 -2.84 6.80 -21.89
CA ALA A 155 -1.53 6.22 -22.17
C ALA A 155 -1.45 5.55 -23.56
N VAL A 156 -2.59 5.10 -24.10
CA VAL A 156 -2.65 4.45 -25.42
C VAL A 156 -2.12 5.37 -26.52
N GLY A 157 -1.08 4.92 -27.23
CA GLY A 157 -0.48 5.65 -28.35
C GLY A 157 0.45 6.80 -27.95
N ASN A 158 0.73 6.99 -26.66
CA ASN A 158 1.67 8.01 -26.19
C ASN A 158 3.04 7.37 -25.88
N GLU A 159 4.04 7.61 -26.73
CA GLU A 159 5.40 7.07 -26.57
C GLU A 159 6.16 7.55 -25.32
N ASN A 160 5.64 8.58 -24.64
CA ASN A 160 6.18 9.07 -23.37
C ASN A 160 5.34 8.59 -22.17
N ASN A 161 4.36 7.70 -22.37
CA ASN A 161 3.55 7.13 -21.30
C ASN A 161 3.53 5.59 -21.38
N LEU A 162 4.29 4.95 -20.49
CA LEU A 162 4.30 3.50 -20.37
C LEU A 162 3.08 3.02 -19.56
N LEU A 163 2.16 2.31 -20.21
CA LEU A 163 1.00 1.72 -19.55
C LEU A 163 1.34 0.33 -19.00
N LEU A 164 1.23 0.18 -17.68
CA LEU A 164 1.36 -1.10 -16.99
C LEU A 164 0.02 -1.45 -16.33
N LEU A 165 -0.75 -2.31 -16.99
CA LEU A 165 -2.02 -2.81 -16.47
C LEU A 165 -1.77 -3.90 -15.42
N MET A 166 -2.46 -3.81 -14.29
CA MET A 166 -2.50 -4.86 -13.28
C MET A 166 -3.44 -6.00 -13.69
N PRO A 167 -3.38 -7.17 -13.04
CA PRO A 167 -4.32 -8.26 -13.31
C PRO A 167 -5.77 -7.78 -13.24
N GLU A 168 -6.64 -8.23 -14.15
CA GLU A 168 -8.02 -7.72 -14.24
C GLU A 168 -8.80 -7.86 -12.92
N LYS A 169 -8.52 -8.95 -12.18
CA LYS A 169 -9.12 -9.25 -10.87
C LYS A 169 -8.61 -8.37 -9.72
N SER A 170 -7.58 -7.55 -9.94
CA SER A 170 -7.09 -6.55 -8.97
C SER A 170 -7.86 -5.24 -9.07
N ASN A 171 -8.74 -5.06 -10.06
CA ASN A 171 -9.67 -3.93 -10.08
C ASN A 171 -10.80 -4.19 -9.08
N ASP A 172 -10.47 -3.98 -7.79
CA ASP A 172 -11.35 -4.30 -6.67
C ASP A 172 -12.73 -3.64 -6.85
N GLN A 173 -13.78 -4.45 -6.79
CA GLN A 173 -15.18 -4.06 -6.79
C GLN A 173 -15.66 -3.66 -5.39
N GLY A 174 -15.02 -4.17 -4.34
CA GLY A 174 -15.26 -3.74 -2.96
C GLY A 174 -14.96 -2.25 -2.78
N PHE A 175 -15.55 -1.64 -1.75
CA PHE A 175 -15.29 -0.23 -1.45
C PHE A 175 -13.80 0.02 -1.20
N ALA A 176 -13.19 -0.76 -0.32
CA ALA A 176 -11.78 -0.66 0.02
C ALA A 176 -10.89 -1.20 -1.10
N MET A 177 -9.73 -0.58 -1.30
CA MET A 177 -8.65 -1.17 -2.11
C MET A 177 -7.95 -2.26 -1.31
N THR A 178 -7.75 -3.43 -1.92
CA THR A 178 -7.03 -4.57 -1.35
C THR A 178 -5.96 -5.06 -2.33
N GLY A 179 -6.33 -5.94 -3.28
CA GLY A 179 -5.43 -6.44 -4.33
C GLY A 179 -4.93 -5.34 -5.27
N SER A 180 -5.72 -4.29 -5.51
CA SER A 180 -5.26 -3.13 -6.26
C SER A 180 -4.03 -2.46 -5.63
N TYR A 181 -4.04 -2.23 -4.32
CA TYR A 181 -2.91 -1.63 -3.60
C TYR A 181 -1.66 -2.49 -3.72
N THR A 182 -1.78 -3.79 -3.41
CA THR A 182 -0.61 -4.67 -3.35
C THR A 182 -0.03 -4.98 -4.73
N CYS A 183 -0.86 -5.12 -5.78
CA CYS A 183 -0.36 -5.31 -7.15
C CYS A 183 0.36 -4.07 -7.68
N MET A 184 -0.18 -2.87 -7.45
CA MET A 184 0.47 -1.63 -7.87
C MET A 184 1.80 -1.39 -7.15
N ALA A 185 1.85 -1.67 -5.84
CA ALA A 185 3.08 -1.61 -5.07
C ALA A 185 4.12 -2.62 -5.58
N LEU A 186 3.71 -3.87 -5.82
CA LEU A 186 4.60 -4.88 -6.37
C LEU A 186 5.14 -4.49 -7.75
N MET A 187 4.29 -4.01 -8.66
CA MET A 187 4.75 -3.56 -9.98
C MET A 187 5.77 -2.42 -9.86
N ALA A 188 5.52 -1.42 -9.00
CA ALA A 188 6.46 -0.33 -8.79
C ALA A 188 7.83 -0.82 -8.28
N LEU A 189 7.83 -1.76 -7.33
CA LEU A 189 9.05 -2.41 -6.85
C LEU A 189 9.76 -3.17 -7.98
N LEU A 190 9.03 -3.98 -8.74
CA LEU A 190 9.62 -4.75 -9.85
C LEU A 190 10.23 -3.85 -10.94
N VAL A 191 9.61 -2.70 -11.23
CA VAL A 191 10.10 -1.74 -12.24
C VAL A 191 11.39 -1.04 -11.79
N PHE A 192 11.44 -0.55 -10.55
CA PHE A 192 12.51 0.36 -10.11
C PHE A 192 13.60 -0.29 -9.23
N ASP A 193 13.35 -1.49 -8.69
CA ASP A 193 14.36 -2.20 -7.91
C ASP A 193 15.44 -2.80 -8.83
N SER A 194 16.71 -2.55 -8.48
CA SER A 194 17.89 -2.91 -9.26
C SER A 194 18.39 -4.33 -9.00
N ILE A 195 17.74 -5.11 -8.13
CA ILE A 195 18.04 -6.54 -7.94
C ILE A 195 17.73 -7.35 -9.20
N SER A 196 18.38 -8.51 -9.35
CA SER A 196 18.21 -9.38 -10.52
C SER A 196 16.80 -9.98 -10.60
N ILE A 197 16.39 -10.36 -11.81
CA ILE A 197 15.09 -11.01 -12.07
C ILE A 197 14.95 -12.31 -11.26
N GLU A 198 16.03 -13.08 -11.09
CA GLU A 198 16.03 -14.30 -10.29
C GLU A 198 15.72 -14.01 -8.83
N GLU A 199 16.27 -12.93 -8.28
CA GLU A 199 16.01 -12.52 -6.91
C GLU A 199 14.58 -11.97 -6.75
N LYS A 200 14.09 -11.17 -7.70
CA LYS A 200 12.67 -10.74 -7.77
C LYS A 200 11.75 -11.96 -7.76
N SER A 201 12.02 -12.97 -8.60
CA SER A 201 11.22 -14.20 -8.67
C SER A 201 11.21 -14.97 -7.34
N LYS A 202 12.35 -15.09 -6.66
CA LYS A 202 12.42 -15.74 -5.34
C LYS A 202 11.62 -14.96 -4.30
N ILE A 203 11.75 -13.63 -4.26
CA ILE A 203 10.99 -12.78 -3.34
C ILE A 203 9.50 -12.95 -3.58
N VAL A 204 9.03 -12.84 -4.84
CA VAL A 204 7.61 -13.02 -5.20
C VAL A 204 7.08 -14.38 -4.75
N LYS A 205 7.83 -15.47 -4.97
CA LYS A 205 7.45 -16.81 -4.50
C LYS A 205 7.33 -16.88 -2.98
N LYS A 206 8.26 -16.25 -2.24
CA LYS A 206 8.21 -16.23 -0.77
C LYS A 206 7.03 -15.41 -0.24
N ILE A 207 6.80 -14.20 -0.76
CA ILE A 207 5.66 -13.38 -0.31
C ILE A 207 4.34 -14.04 -0.64
N HIS A 208 4.21 -14.74 -1.79
CA HIS A 208 3.04 -15.54 -2.12
C HIS A 208 2.77 -16.59 -1.02
N GLN A 209 3.79 -17.38 -0.64
CA GLN A 209 3.66 -18.37 0.44
C GLN A 209 3.31 -17.74 1.78
N MET A 210 3.86 -16.56 2.08
CA MET A 210 3.50 -15.82 3.28
C MET A 210 2.04 -15.38 3.25
N GLY A 211 1.54 -14.86 2.14
CA GLY A 211 0.13 -14.46 1.99
C GLY A 211 -0.83 -15.64 2.13
N GLU A 212 -0.51 -16.79 1.53
CA GLU A 212 -1.27 -18.05 1.74
C GLU A 212 -1.29 -18.45 3.22
N SER A 213 -0.17 -18.31 3.92
CA SER A 213 -0.09 -18.55 5.35
C SER A 213 -0.93 -17.57 6.20
N VAL A 214 -1.13 -16.33 5.74
CA VAL A 214 -2.04 -15.38 6.39
C VAL A 214 -3.49 -15.83 6.23
N ILE A 215 -3.89 -16.24 5.03
CA ILE A 215 -5.25 -16.74 4.74
C ILE A 215 -5.59 -17.95 5.61
N GLN A 216 -4.65 -18.88 5.76
CA GLN A 216 -4.83 -20.10 6.54
C GLN A 216 -4.94 -19.85 8.06
N ARG A 217 -4.45 -18.71 8.55
CA ARG A 217 -4.40 -18.33 9.97
C ARG A 217 -5.35 -17.18 10.30
N GLU A 218 -6.45 -17.09 9.56
CA GLU A 218 -7.49 -16.08 9.84
C GLU A 218 -8.06 -16.22 11.26
N ASP A 219 -8.16 -17.44 11.79
CA ASP A 219 -8.61 -17.74 13.14
C ASP A 219 -7.77 -17.02 14.21
N VAL A 220 -6.45 -17.00 14.06
CA VAL A 220 -5.54 -16.24 14.95
C VAL A 220 -5.85 -14.74 14.92
N ILE A 221 -6.22 -14.20 13.76
CA ILE A 221 -6.59 -12.78 13.63
C ILE A 221 -7.99 -12.53 14.22
N GLN A 222 -8.91 -13.48 14.07
CA GLN A 222 -10.25 -13.43 14.67
C GLN A 222 -10.18 -13.36 16.19
N GLU A 223 -9.32 -14.16 16.84
CA GLU A 223 -9.14 -14.12 18.30
C GLU A 223 -8.75 -12.71 18.80
N ILE A 224 -7.92 -11.99 18.05
CA ILE A 224 -7.53 -10.60 18.38
C ILE A 224 -8.73 -9.66 18.19
N VAL A 225 -9.50 -9.83 17.12
CA VAL A 225 -10.65 -8.99 16.81
C VAL A 225 -11.83 -9.24 17.77
N ASP A 226 -11.91 -10.40 18.42
CA ASP A 226 -12.95 -10.71 19.40
C ASP A 226 -12.78 -9.97 20.74
N LEU A 227 -11.59 -9.41 21.03
CA LEU A 227 -11.33 -8.58 22.22
C LEU A 227 -12.17 -7.30 22.23
N ASP A 228 -12.46 -6.71 23.39
CA ASP A 228 -13.11 -5.40 23.45
C ASP A 228 -12.11 -4.27 23.12
N PHE A 229 -12.38 -3.50 22.06
CA PHE A 229 -11.54 -2.38 21.63
C PHE A 229 -12.37 -1.35 20.85
N ASP A 230 -11.94 -0.09 20.94
CA ASP A 230 -12.46 1.01 20.12
C ASP A 230 -11.34 1.81 19.44
N ARG A 231 -10.07 1.46 19.70
CA ARG A 231 -8.89 2.05 19.06
C ARG A 231 -7.97 1.01 18.46
N ILE A 232 -7.41 1.31 17.29
CA ILE A 232 -6.31 0.52 16.70
C ILE A 232 -5.14 1.43 16.34
N ILE A 233 -3.94 0.99 16.71
CA ILE A 233 -2.67 1.64 16.39
C ILE A 233 -1.87 0.71 15.48
N TYR A 234 -1.40 1.24 14.35
CA TYR A 234 -0.44 0.57 13.47
C TYR A 234 0.89 1.32 13.48
N LEU A 235 1.98 0.65 13.79
CA LEU A 235 3.32 1.21 13.75
C LEU A 235 4.19 0.47 12.73
N GLY A 236 5.04 1.20 12.02
CA GLY A 236 6.04 0.60 11.13
C GLY A 236 7.14 1.60 10.76
N SER A 237 8.36 1.11 10.57
CA SER A 237 9.51 1.93 10.22
C SER A 237 9.74 1.97 8.70
N GLY A 238 10.10 3.14 8.15
CA GLY A 238 10.45 3.28 6.73
C GLY A 238 9.32 2.87 5.79
N SER A 239 9.55 1.88 4.93
CA SER A 239 8.52 1.34 4.02
C SER A 239 7.27 0.84 4.76
N LEU A 240 7.44 0.34 6.00
CA LEU A 240 6.35 -0.17 6.81
C LEU A 240 5.51 0.95 7.45
N GLU A 241 5.97 2.20 7.43
CA GLU A 241 5.16 3.35 7.85
C GLU A 241 4.06 3.65 6.82
N GLY A 242 4.40 3.61 5.52
CA GLY A 242 3.43 3.70 4.43
C GLY A 242 2.37 2.59 4.49
N LEU A 243 2.80 1.38 4.86
CA LEU A 243 1.92 0.26 5.17
C LEU A 243 1.01 0.53 6.39
N ALA A 244 1.54 1.09 7.47
CA ALA A 244 0.77 1.41 8.67
C ALA A 244 -0.34 2.41 8.37
N LYS A 245 -0.04 3.42 7.53
CA LYS A 245 -0.98 4.41 7.01
C LYS A 245 -2.12 3.79 6.19
N GLU A 246 -1.82 2.79 5.37
CA GLU A 246 -2.82 2.02 4.64
C GLU A 246 -3.67 1.13 5.55
N SER A 247 -3.02 0.39 6.46
CA SER A 247 -3.70 -0.55 7.37
C SER A 247 -4.71 0.15 8.26
N GLN A 248 -4.36 1.33 8.78
CA GLN A 248 -5.30 2.12 9.59
C GLN A 248 -6.45 2.70 8.75
N LEU A 249 -6.20 3.08 7.48
CA LEU A 249 -7.25 3.64 6.62
C LEU A 249 -8.32 2.59 6.32
N LYS A 250 -7.92 1.34 6.11
CA LYS A 250 -8.85 0.21 5.92
C LYS A 250 -9.79 0.05 7.11
N ILE A 251 -9.32 0.21 8.34
CA ILE A 251 -10.19 0.22 9.51
C ILE A 251 -11.17 1.38 9.47
N LEU A 252 -10.70 2.61 9.23
CA LEU A 252 -11.57 3.79 9.18
C LEU A 252 -12.66 3.64 8.11
N GLU A 253 -12.27 3.21 6.91
CA GLU A 253 -13.18 3.00 5.78
C GLU A 253 -14.22 1.93 6.09
N LEU A 254 -13.78 0.73 6.49
CA LEU A 254 -14.66 -0.42 6.63
C LEU A 254 -15.52 -0.35 7.90
N THR A 255 -15.09 0.37 8.94
CA THR A 255 -15.87 0.55 10.18
C THR A 255 -16.72 1.83 10.19
N ALA A 256 -16.67 2.62 9.10
CA ALA A 256 -17.29 3.95 9.01
C ALA A 256 -16.86 4.88 10.16
N GLY A 257 -15.60 4.80 10.57
CA GLY A 257 -15.02 5.58 11.67
C GLY A 257 -15.51 5.21 13.07
N LYS A 258 -16.25 4.11 13.24
CA LYS A 258 -16.66 3.62 14.57
C LYS A 258 -15.49 3.16 15.43
N ILE A 259 -14.41 2.69 14.80
CA ILE A 259 -13.14 2.41 15.46
C ILE A 259 -12.18 3.52 15.04
N VAL A 260 -11.62 4.22 16.03
CA VAL A 260 -10.66 5.29 15.77
C VAL A 260 -9.27 4.69 15.59
N THR A 261 -8.46 5.34 14.77
CA THR A 261 -7.14 4.84 14.43
C THR A 261 -6.05 5.90 14.46
N VAL A 262 -4.82 5.45 14.63
CA VAL A 262 -3.61 6.24 14.40
C VAL A 262 -2.55 5.35 13.77
N PHE A 263 -1.65 5.96 12.99
CA PHE A 263 -0.43 5.34 12.53
C PHE A 263 0.77 6.23 12.85
N ASP A 264 1.95 5.63 12.98
CA ASP A 264 3.22 6.35 13.12
C ASP A 264 4.40 5.38 12.87
N SER A 265 5.63 5.89 12.91
CA SER A 265 6.81 5.08 13.13
C SER A 265 6.98 4.73 14.62
N PRO A 266 7.59 3.59 14.98
CA PRO A 266 7.88 3.24 16.37
C PRO A 266 8.69 4.28 17.14
N LEU A 267 9.62 5.00 16.49
CA LEU A 267 10.33 6.10 17.15
C LEU A 267 9.46 7.36 17.28
N GLY A 268 8.79 7.76 16.18
CA GLY A 268 7.92 8.94 16.13
C GLY A 268 6.79 8.89 17.15
N PHE A 269 6.20 7.71 17.36
CA PHE A 269 5.06 7.50 18.24
C PHE A 269 5.29 8.01 19.68
N ARG A 270 6.53 7.96 20.18
CA ARG A 270 6.88 8.47 21.53
C ARG A 270 6.64 9.97 21.70
N HIS A 271 6.68 10.73 20.61
CA HIS A 271 6.71 12.19 20.64
C HIS A 271 5.32 12.84 20.66
N GLY A 272 4.40 12.26 21.44
CA GLY A 272 3.03 12.74 21.60
C GLY A 272 1.96 11.73 21.18
N PRO A 273 2.03 11.11 19.98
CA PRO A 273 1.00 10.20 19.48
C PRO A 273 0.70 9.00 20.40
N LYS A 274 1.67 8.54 21.19
CA LYS A 274 1.49 7.50 22.23
C LYS A 274 0.40 7.83 23.26
N SER A 275 0.06 9.10 23.45
CA SER A 275 -1.09 9.52 24.29
C SER A 275 -2.45 9.00 23.77
N PHE A 276 -2.52 8.48 22.55
CA PHE A 276 -3.69 7.82 21.98
C PHE A 276 -3.99 6.46 22.65
N VAL A 277 -3.01 5.82 23.29
CA VAL A 277 -3.16 4.48 23.89
C VAL A 277 -4.03 4.53 25.16
N ASN A 278 -4.99 3.61 25.25
CA ASN A 278 -5.82 3.35 26.42
C ASN A 278 -6.09 1.83 26.59
N GLU A 279 -6.87 1.46 27.60
CA GLU A 279 -7.26 0.08 27.91
C GLU A 279 -8.14 -0.61 26.86
N LYS A 280 -8.56 0.12 25.81
CA LYS A 280 -9.34 -0.38 24.66
C LYS A 280 -8.56 -0.27 23.35
N SER A 281 -7.23 -0.20 23.44
CA SER A 281 -6.35 -0.09 22.29
C SER A 281 -5.74 -1.43 21.88
N LEU A 282 -5.91 -1.80 20.61
CA LEU A 282 -5.08 -2.81 19.97
C LEU A 282 -3.88 -2.14 19.29
N VAL A 283 -2.68 -2.65 19.53
CA VAL A 283 -1.45 -2.16 18.90
C VAL A 283 -0.85 -3.24 18.02
N PHE A 284 -0.56 -2.90 16.77
CA PHE A 284 0.17 -3.73 15.82
C PHE A 284 1.46 -3.02 15.42
N VAL A 285 2.59 -3.70 15.55
CA VAL A 285 3.89 -3.21 15.06
C VAL A 285 4.36 -4.12 13.93
N PHE A 286 4.49 -3.56 12.74
CA PHE A 286 5.14 -4.21 11.61
C PHE A 286 6.66 -4.15 11.82
N VAL A 287 7.25 -5.27 12.25
CA VAL A 287 8.66 -5.33 12.63
C VAL A 287 9.53 -5.50 11.39
N SER A 288 10.49 -4.59 11.23
CA SER A 288 11.45 -4.60 10.14
C SER A 288 12.34 -5.86 10.14
N ASN A 289 12.69 -6.33 8.95
CA ASN A 289 13.73 -7.33 8.73
C ASN A 289 15.14 -6.76 8.83
N HIS A 290 15.33 -5.45 8.64
CA HIS A 290 16.63 -4.81 8.78
C HIS A 290 17.13 -4.89 10.24
N PRO A 291 18.29 -5.54 10.53
CA PRO A 291 18.71 -5.82 11.91
C PRO A 291 18.92 -4.60 12.79
N TYR A 292 19.32 -3.47 12.20
CA TYR A 292 19.46 -2.21 12.95
C TYR A 292 18.09 -1.60 13.28
N THR A 293 17.19 -1.52 12.31
CA THR A 293 15.86 -0.92 12.47
C THR A 293 15.00 -1.74 13.43
N ARG A 294 15.09 -3.08 13.33
CA ARG A 294 14.38 -4.04 14.18
C ARG A 294 14.57 -3.78 15.67
N GLN A 295 15.75 -3.34 16.09
CA GLN A 295 16.01 -3.04 17.51
C GLN A 295 15.04 -1.98 18.05
N TYR A 296 14.80 -0.92 17.28
CA TYR A 296 13.90 0.16 17.67
C TYR A 296 12.44 -0.28 17.69
N ASP A 297 12.02 -1.11 16.74
CA ASP A 297 10.67 -1.66 16.68
C ASP A 297 10.41 -2.56 17.92
N LEU A 298 11.36 -3.45 18.24
CA LEU A 298 11.28 -4.33 19.40
C LEU A 298 11.30 -3.56 20.73
N ASP A 299 12.06 -2.47 20.82
CA ASP A 299 12.09 -1.64 22.02
C ASP A 299 10.78 -0.88 22.24
N MET A 300 10.11 -0.41 21.18
CA MET A 300 8.76 0.15 21.29
C MET A 300 7.75 -0.90 21.77
N LEU A 301 7.79 -2.12 21.22
CA LEU A 301 6.95 -3.23 21.67
C LEU A 301 7.14 -3.57 23.15
N LYS A 302 8.41 -3.68 23.61
CA LYS A 302 8.75 -3.91 25.02
C LYS A 302 8.27 -2.78 25.92
N GLU A 303 8.44 -1.54 25.49
CA GLU A 303 8.02 -0.36 26.25
C GLU A 303 6.50 -0.34 26.44
N MET A 304 5.71 -0.51 25.38
CA MET A 304 4.25 -0.56 25.49
C MET A 304 3.76 -1.73 26.36
N GLN A 305 4.48 -2.87 26.32
CA GLN A 305 4.19 -3.99 27.19
C GLN A 305 4.46 -3.67 28.67
N GLN A 306 5.54 -2.94 28.96
CA GLN A 306 5.89 -2.50 30.31
C GLN A 306 4.90 -1.46 30.86
N ASP A 307 4.40 -0.56 30.00
CA ASP A 307 3.37 0.40 30.38
C ASP A 307 2.07 -0.30 30.82
N ASN A 308 1.77 -1.46 30.22
CA ASN A 308 0.63 -2.31 30.56
C ASN A 308 -0.72 -1.54 30.51
N ILE A 309 -0.89 -0.73 29.47
CA ILE A 309 -2.11 0.07 29.22
C ILE A 309 -2.96 -0.55 28.11
N ALA A 310 -2.37 -0.80 26.94
CA ALA A 310 -3.09 -1.35 25.78
C ALA A 310 -3.69 -2.73 26.10
N SER A 311 -4.88 -3.03 25.57
CA SER A 311 -5.52 -4.34 25.78
C SER A 311 -4.78 -5.47 25.06
N TYR A 312 -4.14 -5.15 23.94
CA TYR A 312 -3.36 -6.11 23.17
C TYR A 312 -2.24 -5.42 22.40
N ILE A 313 -1.06 -6.03 22.40
CA ILE A 313 0.10 -5.59 21.63
C ILE A 313 0.60 -6.78 20.82
N CYS A 314 0.71 -6.61 19.50
CA CYS A 314 1.07 -7.65 18.55
C CYS A 314 2.26 -7.22 17.69
N ALA A 315 3.32 -8.03 17.69
CA ALA A 315 4.36 -7.94 16.67
C ALA A 315 3.95 -8.72 15.43
N ILE A 316 3.99 -8.09 14.26
CA ILE A 316 3.91 -8.78 12.97
C ILE A 316 5.34 -8.85 12.46
N GLU A 317 5.96 -10.04 12.55
CA GLU A 317 7.40 -10.19 12.37
C GLU A 317 7.77 -11.45 11.58
N VAL A 318 8.93 -11.41 10.93
CA VAL A 318 9.65 -12.62 10.53
C VAL A 318 10.50 -13.07 11.72
N ASP A 319 10.55 -14.37 11.97
CA ASP A 319 11.41 -14.99 12.99
C ASP A 319 12.88 -14.64 12.70
N GLY A 320 13.51 -13.91 13.62
CA GLY A 320 14.84 -13.31 13.53
C GLY A 320 15.79 -13.75 14.64
N GLU A 321 17.01 -13.19 14.68
CA GLU A 321 17.95 -13.39 15.80
C GLU A 321 17.39 -12.88 17.13
N THR A 322 16.66 -11.77 17.06
CA THR A 322 15.91 -11.22 18.18
C THR A 322 14.45 -11.11 17.78
N ASN A 323 13.56 -11.51 18.68
CA ASN A 323 12.12 -11.52 18.45
C ASN A 323 11.41 -10.87 19.63
N TYR A 324 10.18 -10.44 19.40
CA TYR A 324 9.33 -10.00 20.49
C TYR A 324 8.89 -11.19 21.36
N ALA A 325 8.93 -11.01 22.67
CA ALA A 325 8.56 -12.06 23.63
C ALA A 325 7.05 -12.11 23.94
N GLY A 326 6.29 -11.08 23.56
CA GLY A 326 4.84 -11.01 23.76
C GLY A 326 4.06 -11.66 22.62
N ASN A 327 2.85 -11.15 22.36
CA ASN A 327 2.02 -11.71 21.29
C ASN A 327 2.60 -11.37 19.92
N ARG A 328 2.57 -12.35 19.02
CA ARG A 328 3.21 -12.24 17.72
C ARG A 328 2.49 -13.02 16.64
N PHE A 329 2.34 -12.40 15.48
CA PHE A 329 2.02 -13.07 14.22
C PHE A 329 3.32 -13.28 13.44
N VAL A 330 3.82 -14.52 13.44
CA VAL A 330 5.19 -14.82 13.01
C VAL A 330 5.22 -15.51 11.66
N PHE A 331 6.15 -15.09 10.81
CA PHE A 331 6.56 -15.79 9.60
C PHE A 331 7.90 -16.50 9.81
N GLY A 332 8.14 -17.61 9.11
CA GLY A 332 9.36 -18.39 9.28
C GLY A 332 10.63 -17.65 8.81
N SER A 333 11.77 -17.97 9.41
CA SER A 333 13.08 -17.33 9.18
C SER A 333 13.57 -17.35 7.73
N VAL A 334 13.01 -18.21 6.88
CA VAL A 334 13.26 -18.21 5.42
C VAL A 334 12.93 -16.87 4.74
N ALA A 335 12.10 -16.04 5.37
CA ALA A 335 11.71 -14.72 4.90
C ALA A 335 12.64 -13.58 5.39
N GLN A 336 13.69 -13.86 6.19
CA GLN A 336 14.59 -12.81 6.72
C GLN A 336 15.31 -12.01 5.62
N SER A 337 15.50 -12.62 4.45
CA SER A 337 16.16 -11.97 3.30
C SER A 337 15.24 -11.03 2.52
N ILE A 338 13.94 -10.98 2.83
CA ILE A 338 12.97 -10.19 2.09
C ILE A 338 13.05 -8.74 2.60
N PRO A 339 13.25 -7.75 1.72
CA PRO A 339 13.24 -6.34 2.12
C PRO A 339 11.86 -5.89 2.61
N ASP A 340 11.83 -4.92 3.52
CA ASP A 340 10.60 -4.45 4.18
C ASP A 340 9.52 -3.99 3.20
N ALA A 341 9.88 -3.34 2.09
CA ALA A 341 8.91 -2.92 1.08
C ALA A 341 8.18 -4.09 0.42
N TYR A 342 8.82 -5.26 0.29
CA TYR A 342 8.18 -6.49 -0.19
C TYR A 342 7.43 -7.20 0.94
N LEU A 343 7.94 -7.16 2.18
CA LEU A 343 7.22 -7.67 3.36
C LEU A 343 5.89 -6.93 3.60
N ALA A 344 5.80 -5.67 3.18
CA ALA A 344 4.58 -4.89 3.31
C ALA A 344 3.36 -5.59 2.65
N LEU A 345 3.58 -6.39 1.61
CA LEU A 345 2.51 -7.08 0.88
C LEU A 345 1.85 -8.20 1.70
N PRO A 346 2.57 -9.20 2.25
CA PRO A 346 1.96 -10.16 3.17
C PRO A 346 1.55 -9.53 4.51
N PHE A 347 2.24 -8.49 4.98
CA PHE A 347 1.87 -7.83 6.24
C PHE A 347 0.54 -7.05 6.14
N VAL A 348 0.27 -6.37 5.00
CA VAL A 348 -1.00 -5.64 4.83
C VAL A 348 -2.20 -6.56 4.84
N MET A 349 -2.05 -7.82 4.43
CA MET A 349 -3.15 -8.79 4.48
C MET A 349 -3.67 -8.98 5.91
N ILE A 350 -2.80 -8.91 6.92
CA ILE A 350 -3.21 -8.97 8.33
C ILE A 350 -4.06 -7.74 8.66
N GLY A 351 -3.60 -6.53 8.31
CA GLY A 351 -4.37 -5.29 8.51
C GLY A 351 -5.72 -5.29 7.78
N GLN A 352 -5.76 -5.83 6.56
CA GLN A 352 -6.99 -5.97 5.77
C GLN A 352 -7.97 -6.97 6.40
N ILE A 353 -7.49 -8.10 6.92
CA ILE A 353 -8.34 -9.08 7.62
C ILE A 353 -8.86 -8.50 8.93
N VAL A 354 -8.01 -7.86 9.74
CA VAL A 354 -8.46 -7.12 10.93
C VAL A 354 -9.56 -6.14 10.56
N SER A 355 -9.41 -5.41 9.46
CA SER A 355 -10.41 -4.43 8.99
C SER A 355 -11.72 -5.05 8.53
N LEU A 356 -11.65 -6.16 7.79
CA LEU A 356 -12.80 -6.92 7.35
C LEU A 356 -13.61 -7.45 8.54
N LEU A 357 -12.93 -8.09 9.50
CA LEU A 357 -13.55 -8.66 10.68
C LEU A 357 -14.11 -7.58 11.61
N ALA A 358 -13.37 -6.49 11.82
CA ALA A 358 -13.81 -5.35 12.62
C ALA A 358 -15.06 -4.68 12.03
N SER A 359 -15.15 -4.57 10.70
CA SER A 359 -16.33 -4.05 10.00
C SER A 359 -17.59 -4.86 10.31
N VAL A 360 -17.49 -6.19 10.22
CA VAL A 360 -18.58 -7.10 10.58
C VAL A 360 -18.91 -6.99 12.08
N LYS A 361 -17.89 -6.94 12.95
CA LYS A 361 -18.06 -6.81 14.39
C LYS A 361 -18.86 -5.57 14.79
N VAL A 362 -18.63 -4.43 14.13
CA VAL A 362 -19.40 -3.20 14.38
C VAL A 362 -20.75 -3.15 13.65
N GLY A 363 -21.18 -4.27 13.07
CA GLY A 363 -22.45 -4.42 12.35
C GLY A 363 -22.49 -3.66 11.03
N ASN A 364 -21.35 -3.40 10.38
CA ASN A 364 -21.28 -2.77 9.07
C ASN A 364 -21.20 -3.82 7.95
N THR A 365 -21.36 -3.39 6.69
CA THR A 365 -21.21 -4.22 5.50
C THR A 365 -19.90 -3.88 4.78
N PRO A 366 -18.86 -4.73 4.83
CA PRO A 366 -17.52 -4.41 4.28
C PRO A 366 -17.50 -4.00 2.81
N ASP A 367 -18.36 -4.59 1.97
CA ASP A 367 -18.42 -4.30 0.53
C ASP A 367 -18.95 -2.89 0.24
N THR A 368 -19.84 -2.37 1.12
CA THR A 368 -20.49 -1.05 1.02
C THR A 368 -20.54 -0.35 2.38
N PRO A 369 -19.39 0.04 2.96
CA PRO A 369 -19.28 0.40 4.37
C PRO A 369 -19.69 1.84 4.68
N SER A 370 -20.05 2.65 3.68
CA SER A 370 -20.56 4.02 3.85
C SER A 370 -22.07 4.06 3.58
N PRO A 371 -22.93 3.70 4.55
CA PRO A 371 -24.38 3.66 4.35
C PRO A 371 -24.97 5.06 4.06
N THR A 372 -24.29 6.11 4.51
CA THR A 372 -24.65 7.51 4.25
C THR A 372 -24.30 7.98 2.84
N GLY A 373 -23.43 7.26 2.12
CA GLY A 373 -22.92 7.66 0.80
C GLY A 373 -21.98 8.87 0.82
N THR A 374 -21.54 9.32 1.99
CA THR A 374 -20.64 10.47 2.15
C THR A 374 -19.20 10.16 1.73
N VAL A 375 -18.82 8.88 1.70
CA VAL A 375 -17.57 8.41 1.10
C VAL A 375 -17.92 7.40 0.00
N ASN A 376 -17.21 7.43 -1.13
CA ASN A 376 -17.56 6.66 -2.32
C ASN A 376 -16.34 5.88 -2.84
N ARG A 377 -16.56 4.66 -3.36
CA ARG A 377 -15.53 3.82 -4.01
C ARG A 377 -14.77 4.56 -5.13
N VAL A 378 -15.50 5.34 -5.93
CA VAL A 378 -14.93 6.34 -6.82
C VAL A 378 -15.34 7.69 -6.27
N VAL A 379 -14.36 8.55 -6.00
CA VAL A 379 -14.59 9.88 -5.44
C VAL A 379 -15.61 10.67 -6.26
N LYS A 380 -16.48 11.41 -5.58
CA LYS A 380 -17.51 12.28 -6.15
C LYS A 380 -17.40 13.66 -5.54
N GLY A 381 -17.84 14.68 -6.27
CA GLY A 381 -17.93 16.06 -5.77
C GLY A 381 -16.63 16.86 -5.81
N VAL A 382 -15.59 16.35 -6.46
CA VAL A 382 -14.34 17.09 -6.68
C VAL A 382 -14.46 17.97 -7.91
N THR A 383 -14.35 19.28 -7.72
CA THR A 383 -14.24 20.26 -8.81
C THR A 383 -12.76 20.51 -9.11
N ILE A 384 -12.35 20.29 -10.36
CA ILE A 384 -11.02 20.67 -10.84
C ILE A 384 -11.12 22.07 -11.43
N TYR A 385 -10.32 23.00 -10.90
CA TYR A 385 -10.22 24.38 -11.38
C TYR A 385 -9.10 24.49 -12.41
N GLU A 386 -9.28 25.38 -13.39
CA GLU A 386 -8.24 25.65 -14.39
C GLU A 386 -7.02 26.29 -13.72
N TYR A 387 -5.84 25.87 -14.18
CA TYR A 387 -4.55 26.40 -13.72
C TYR A 387 -3.99 27.31 -14.81
N GLU A 388 -3.67 28.55 -14.45
CA GLU A 388 -3.15 29.58 -15.36
C GLU A 388 -1.63 29.74 -15.26
#